data_AF-A0A9P7L9S6-F1
#
_entry.id   AF-A0A9P7L9S6-F1
#
_cell.length_a   1.000
_cell.length_b   1.000
_cell.length_c   1.000
_cell.angle_alpha   90.00
_cell.angle_beta   90.00
_cell.angle_gamma   90.00
#
_symmetry.space_group_name_H-M   'P 1'
#
loop_
_entity.id
_entity.type
_entity.pdbx_description
1 polymer ?
#
loop_
_entity_poly.entity_id
_entity_poly.type
_entity_poly.pdbx_seq_one_letter_code
_entity_poly.pdbx_strand_id
1 'polypeptide(L)'
;MISRIRNNEIKVTKDIFKFMPVVGGMSTTSKKVATELAPLKSFIAEYLADSKALHELITRMLAIDWEKVNQGEFDNTDQSGYYVRNGLIAIQENIKKELAEAVKAYFWLIRATDSQLKDFALTNGRWKMEYGTVAYQRWSTIDYDMPCTKITTTTAKKDGLTKTSNKYRTYWKCHFGPHQSQYQAVHVPYVKMYE
;
A
#
# COMPACT_ATOMS: atom_id res chain seq x y z
N MET A 1 -5.23 -27.00 8.69
CA MET A 1 -3.83 -26.77 8.26
C MET A 1 -3.07 -28.08 8.11
N ILE A 2 -3.07 -28.96 9.12
CA ILE A 2 -2.41 -30.29 9.09
C ILE A 2 -2.95 -31.19 7.94
N SER A 3 -4.26 -31.15 7.67
CA SER A 3 -4.88 -31.87 6.54
C SER A 3 -4.39 -31.39 5.16
N ARG A 4 -4.11 -30.09 4.99
CA ARG A 4 -3.64 -29.51 3.73
C ARG A 4 -2.16 -29.79 3.47
N ILE A 5 -1.35 -29.87 4.53
CA ILE A 5 0.04 -30.36 4.46
C ILE A 5 0.05 -31.82 4.01
N ARG A 6 -0.83 -32.66 4.58
CA ARG A 6 -0.98 -34.07 4.17
C ARG A 6 -1.46 -34.22 2.72
N ASN A 7 -2.29 -33.30 2.23
CA ASN A 7 -2.76 -33.29 0.85
C ASN A 7 -1.78 -32.65 -0.16
N ASN A 8 -0.54 -32.37 0.26
CA ASN A 8 0.51 -31.82 -0.61
C ASN A 8 0.21 -30.42 -1.19
N GLU A 9 -0.71 -29.68 -0.55
CA GLU A 9 -1.13 -28.34 -0.97
C GLU A 9 -0.19 -27.24 -0.47
N ILE A 10 0.61 -27.52 0.56
CA ILE A 10 1.67 -26.65 1.10
C ILE A 10 3.00 -27.40 0.97
N LYS A 11 3.78 -27.08 -0.07
CA LYS A 11 5.09 -27.69 -0.33
C LYS A 11 6.24 -26.81 0.18
N VAL A 12 6.03 -25.50 0.19
CA VAL A 12 7.00 -24.50 0.67
C VAL A 12 6.29 -23.47 1.54
N THR A 13 7.00 -22.82 2.46
CA THR A 13 6.40 -21.88 3.43
C THR A 13 5.62 -20.75 2.76
N LYS A 14 6.02 -20.33 1.54
CA LYS A 14 5.28 -19.34 0.73
C LYS A 14 3.90 -19.81 0.25
N ASP A 15 3.62 -21.11 0.20
CA ASP A 15 2.32 -21.63 -0.22
C ASP A 15 1.20 -21.30 0.78
N ILE A 16 1.56 -20.96 2.03
CA ILE A 16 0.61 -20.50 3.04
C ILE A 16 -0.16 -19.26 2.55
N PHE A 17 0.47 -18.39 1.76
CA PHE A 17 -0.15 -17.18 1.23
C PHE A 17 -1.29 -17.45 0.24
N LYS A 18 -1.29 -18.61 -0.43
CA LYS A 18 -2.41 -19.02 -1.31
C LYS A 18 -3.73 -19.18 -0.55
N PHE A 19 -3.65 -19.35 0.77
CA PHE A 19 -4.80 -19.56 1.65
C PHE A 19 -5.12 -18.34 2.51
N MET A 20 -4.37 -17.25 2.36
CA MET A 20 -4.68 -15.98 3.00
C MET A 20 -5.61 -15.17 2.08
N PRO A 21 -6.89 -14.98 2.44
CA PRO A 21 -7.84 -14.27 1.58
C PRO A 21 -7.39 -12.84 1.27
N VAL A 22 -6.64 -12.22 2.18
CA VAL A 22 -6.06 -10.88 2.01
C VAL A 22 -5.05 -10.85 0.86
N VAL A 23 -4.20 -11.86 0.71
CA VAL A 23 -3.15 -11.85 -0.33
C VAL A 23 -3.74 -12.06 -1.73
N GLY A 24 -4.69 -12.99 -1.87
CA GLY A 24 -5.37 -13.24 -3.14
C GLY A 24 -6.42 -12.20 -3.48
N GLY A 25 -7.23 -11.79 -2.51
CA GLY A 25 -8.40 -10.93 -2.69
C GLY A 25 -8.06 -9.44 -2.80
N MET A 26 -6.96 -8.96 -2.22
CA MET A 26 -6.65 -7.53 -2.23
C MET A 26 -6.06 -7.08 -3.57
N SER A 27 -5.25 -7.93 -4.23
CA SER A 27 -4.73 -7.64 -5.58
C SER A 27 -5.85 -7.59 -6.62
N THR A 28 -6.81 -8.52 -6.57
CA THR A 28 -7.95 -8.55 -7.49
C THR A 28 -8.92 -7.40 -7.22
N THR A 29 -9.21 -7.11 -5.95
CA THR A 29 -10.05 -5.97 -5.56
C THR A 29 -9.40 -4.64 -5.96
N SER A 30 -8.09 -4.45 -5.74
CA SER A 30 -7.36 -3.26 -6.15
C SER A 30 -7.44 -3.03 -7.67
N LYS A 31 -7.18 -4.07 -8.47
CA LYS A 31 -7.34 -4.01 -9.93
C LYS A 31 -8.76 -3.67 -10.35
N LYS A 32 -9.76 -4.31 -9.72
CA LYS A 32 -11.17 -4.03 -10.01
C LYS A 32 -11.51 -2.58 -9.73
N VAL A 33 -11.16 -2.06 -8.55
CA VAL A 33 -11.37 -0.66 -8.17
C VAL A 33 -10.68 0.30 -9.16
N ALA A 34 -9.44 0.00 -9.58
CA ALA A 34 -8.75 0.81 -10.57
C ALA A 34 -9.46 0.82 -11.94
N THR A 35 -9.99 -0.32 -12.38
CA THR A 35 -10.78 -0.43 -13.62
C THR A 35 -12.09 0.34 -13.52
N GLU A 36 -12.84 0.19 -12.42
CA GLU A 36 -14.13 0.87 -12.22
C GLU A 36 -13.96 2.39 -12.10
N LEU A 37 -12.80 2.87 -11.63
CA LEU A 37 -12.48 4.29 -11.55
C LEU A 37 -11.89 4.87 -12.84
N ALA A 38 -11.53 4.03 -13.82
CA ALA A 38 -10.94 4.47 -15.08
C ALA A 38 -11.86 5.42 -15.88
N PRO A 39 -13.18 5.16 -16.03
CA PRO A 39 -14.09 6.08 -16.72
C PRO A 39 -14.13 7.47 -16.06
N LEU A 40 -14.09 7.52 -14.73
CA LEU A 40 -14.12 8.78 -13.99
C LEU A 40 -12.82 9.58 -14.21
N LYS A 41 -11.67 8.91 -14.26
CA LYS A 41 -10.38 9.54 -14.62
C LYS A 41 -10.40 10.10 -16.04
N SER A 42 -10.95 9.35 -17.00
CA SER A 42 -11.08 9.82 -18.38
C SER A 42 -11.98 11.04 -18.48
N PHE A 43 -13.13 11.02 -17.79
CA PHE A 43 -14.05 12.17 -17.72
C PHE A 43 -13.36 13.43 -17.18
N ILE A 44 -12.58 13.30 -16.09
CA ILE A 44 -11.84 14.45 -15.54
C ILE A 44 -10.79 14.96 -16.54
N ALA A 45 -10.04 14.06 -17.16
CA ALA A 45 -9.00 14.44 -18.13
C ALA A 45 -9.58 15.17 -19.34
N GLU A 46 -10.78 14.80 -19.77
CA GLU A 46 -11.50 15.41 -20.88
C GLU A 46 -12.08 16.78 -20.50
N TYR A 47 -12.80 16.89 -19.38
CA TYR A 47 -13.65 18.06 -19.11
C TYR A 47 -13.05 19.08 -18.11
N LEU A 48 -11.98 18.77 -17.39
CA LEU A 48 -11.43 19.70 -16.38
C LEU A 48 -10.87 20.98 -16.99
N ALA A 49 -10.15 20.88 -18.11
CA ALA A 49 -9.56 22.04 -18.78
C ALA A 49 -10.66 22.96 -19.35
N ASP A 50 -11.63 22.38 -20.05
CA ASP A 50 -12.71 23.11 -20.69
C ASP A 50 -13.66 23.74 -19.66
N SER A 51 -14.00 23.02 -18.59
CA SER A 51 -14.82 23.57 -17.50
C SER A 51 -14.15 24.76 -16.80
N LYS A 52 -12.83 24.69 -16.60
CA LYS A 52 -12.04 25.81 -16.07
C LYS A 52 -12.07 27.01 -17.02
N ALA A 53 -11.82 26.77 -18.31
CA ALA A 53 -11.79 27.82 -19.32
C ALA A 53 -13.15 28.52 -19.45
N LEU A 54 -14.25 27.75 -19.44
CA LEU A 54 -15.61 28.28 -19.48
C LEU A 54 -15.94 29.09 -18.21
N HIS A 55 -15.55 28.60 -17.03
CA HIS A 55 -15.73 29.34 -15.78
C HIS A 55 -14.99 30.68 -15.80
N GLU A 56 -13.73 30.70 -16.27
CA GLU A 56 -12.93 31.92 -16.41
C GLU A 56 -13.49 32.87 -17.48
N LEU A 57 -14.04 32.34 -18.57
CA LEU A 57 -14.69 33.13 -19.62
C LEU A 57 -15.93 33.84 -19.08
N ILE A 58 -16.84 33.11 -18.44
CA ILE A 58 -18.05 33.69 -17.84
C ILE A 58 -17.69 34.72 -16.78
N THR A 59 -16.72 34.41 -15.91
CA THR A 59 -16.26 35.36 -14.89
C THR A 59 -15.73 36.65 -15.51
N ARG A 60 -14.95 36.56 -16.60
CA ARG A 60 -14.47 37.73 -17.35
C ARG A 60 -15.63 38.51 -17.98
N MET A 61 -16.56 37.82 -18.63
CA MET A 61 -17.73 38.48 -19.25
C MET A 61 -18.56 39.24 -18.24
N LEU A 62 -18.78 38.68 -17.04
CA LEU A 62 -19.58 39.30 -15.97
C LEU A 62 -18.84 40.41 -15.21
N ALA A 63 -17.51 40.48 -15.32
CA ALA A 63 -16.72 41.54 -14.71
C ALA A 63 -16.70 42.84 -15.53
N ILE A 64 -17.19 42.81 -16.77
CA ILE A 64 -17.24 44.00 -17.63
C ILE A 64 -18.35 44.93 -17.12
N ASP A 65 -17.98 46.16 -16.77
CA ASP A 65 -18.91 47.21 -16.41
C ASP A 65 -19.31 48.01 -17.66
N TRP A 66 -20.37 47.58 -18.34
CA TRP A 66 -20.84 48.22 -19.58
C TRP A 66 -21.35 49.65 -19.37
N GLU A 67 -21.62 50.07 -18.13
CA GLU A 67 -21.96 51.47 -17.83
C GLU A 67 -20.73 52.38 -17.86
N LYS A 68 -19.53 51.80 -17.73
CA LYS A 68 -18.24 52.52 -17.72
C LYS A 68 -17.38 52.29 -18.96
N VAL A 69 -17.55 51.17 -19.64
CA VAL A 69 -16.82 50.87 -20.88
C VAL A 69 -17.33 51.78 -22.00
N ASN A 70 -16.42 52.40 -22.75
CA ASN A 70 -16.70 53.24 -23.93
C ASN A 70 -17.86 54.23 -23.74
N GLN A 71 -17.90 54.93 -22.60
CA GLN A 71 -18.98 55.87 -22.26
C GLN A 71 -19.29 56.91 -23.36
N GLY A 72 -18.28 57.35 -24.13
CA GLY A 72 -18.50 58.28 -25.24
C GLY A 72 -19.19 57.69 -26.47
N GLU A 73 -19.11 56.37 -26.68
CA GLU A 73 -19.79 55.64 -27.77
C GLU A 73 -21.18 55.16 -27.35
N PHE A 74 -21.41 54.98 -26.04
CA PHE A 74 -22.67 54.51 -25.47
C PHE A 74 -23.42 55.60 -24.70
N ASP A 75 -23.11 56.87 -24.97
CA ASP A 75 -23.73 57.99 -24.27
C ASP A 75 -25.22 58.08 -24.60
N ASN A 76 -26.02 58.61 -23.66
CA ASN A 76 -27.48 58.68 -23.78
C ASN A 76 -27.97 59.65 -24.89
N THR A 77 -27.05 60.31 -25.57
CA THR A 77 -27.29 61.22 -26.69
C THR A 77 -27.38 60.50 -28.04
N ASP A 78 -26.77 59.31 -28.17
CA ASP A 78 -26.95 58.42 -29.31
C ASP A 78 -27.86 57.25 -28.92
N GLN A 79 -29.09 57.25 -29.45
CA GLN A 79 -30.06 56.19 -29.17
C GLN A 79 -29.48 54.80 -29.50
N SER A 80 -28.66 54.67 -30.55
CA SER A 80 -28.13 53.39 -30.98
C SER A 80 -27.12 52.80 -29.98
N GLY A 81 -26.19 53.62 -29.48
CA GLY A 81 -25.21 53.23 -28.45
C GLY A 81 -25.88 52.85 -27.13
N TYR A 82 -26.90 53.61 -26.71
CA TYR A 82 -27.69 53.31 -25.52
C TYR A 82 -28.39 51.94 -25.58
N TYR A 83 -29.04 51.60 -26.72
CA TYR A 83 -29.70 50.31 -26.88
C TYR A 83 -28.72 49.14 -26.90
N VAL A 84 -27.55 49.31 -27.55
CA VAL A 84 -26.49 48.28 -27.56
C VAL A 84 -25.99 48.01 -26.15
N ARG A 85 -25.68 49.06 -25.37
CA ARG A 85 -25.23 48.94 -23.98
C ARG A 85 -26.24 48.17 -23.13
N ASN A 86 -27.51 48.56 -23.16
CA ASN A 86 -28.55 47.89 -22.39
C ASN A 86 -28.77 46.44 -22.84
N GLY A 87 -28.63 46.15 -24.13
CA GLY A 87 -28.65 44.79 -24.66
C GLY A 87 -27.51 43.93 -24.10
N LEU A 88 -26.28 44.47 -24.03
CA LEU A 88 -25.13 43.79 -23.45
C LEU A 88 -25.30 43.53 -21.94
N ILE A 89 -25.86 44.50 -21.20
CA ILE A 89 -26.22 44.33 -19.79
C ILE A 89 -27.25 43.21 -19.62
N ALA A 90 -28.31 43.20 -20.43
CA ALA A 90 -29.33 42.14 -20.37
C ALA A 90 -28.75 40.75 -20.70
N ILE A 91 -27.81 40.66 -21.66
CA ILE A 91 -27.08 39.42 -21.96
C ILE A 91 -26.25 38.97 -20.74
N GLN A 92 -25.52 39.88 -20.10
CA GLN A 92 -24.76 39.55 -18.88
C GLN A 92 -25.68 39.06 -17.75
N GLU A 93 -26.82 39.70 -17.54
CA GLU A 93 -27.79 39.26 -16.53
C GLU A 93 -28.30 37.83 -16.82
N ASN A 94 -28.60 37.53 -18.08
CA ASN A 94 -28.99 36.18 -18.49
C ASN A 94 -27.85 35.16 -18.28
N ILE A 95 -26.61 35.50 -18.63
CA ILE A 95 -25.45 34.63 -18.38
C ILE A 95 -25.29 34.39 -16.86
N LYS A 96 -25.42 35.44 -16.05
CA LYS A 96 -25.33 35.35 -14.59
C LYS A 96 -26.39 34.43 -14.01
N LYS A 97 -27.63 34.57 -14.47
CA LYS A 97 -28.79 33.83 -13.97
C LYS A 97 -28.78 32.37 -14.40
N GLU A 98 -28.50 32.10 -15.68
CA GLU A 98 -28.71 30.78 -16.27
C GLU A 98 -27.42 29.92 -16.27
N LEU A 99 -26.23 30.54 -16.36
CA LEU A 99 -24.99 29.81 -16.64
C LEU A 99 -23.94 29.92 -15.53
N ALA A 100 -23.80 31.07 -14.86
CA ALA A 100 -22.66 31.33 -14.00
C ALA A 100 -22.53 30.36 -12.82
N GLU A 101 -23.61 30.16 -12.07
CA GLU A 101 -23.59 29.23 -10.92
C GLU A 101 -23.50 27.77 -11.39
N ALA A 102 -24.17 27.39 -12.47
CA ALA A 102 -24.11 26.02 -13.01
C ALA A 102 -22.70 25.65 -13.46
N VAL A 103 -22.04 26.52 -14.24
CA VAL A 103 -20.66 26.31 -14.72
C VAL A 103 -19.67 26.30 -13.55
N LYS A 104 -19.82 27.22 -12.60
CA LYS A 104 -18.99 27.25 -11.40
C LYS A 104 -19.12 25.95 -10.60
N ALA A 105 -20.34 25.48 -10.35
CA ALA A 105 -20.58 24.22 -9.65
C ALA A 105 -19.96 23.04 -10.41
N TYR A 106 -20.16 22.98 -11.73
CA TYR A 106 -19.59 21.95 -12.59
C TYR A 106 -18.05 21.91 -12.51
N PHE A 107 -17.38 23.06 -12.67
CA PHE A 107 -15.93 23.17 -12.55
C PHE A 107 -15.43 22.71 -11.17
N TRP A 108 -16.07 23.17 -10.09
CA TRP A 108 -15.67 22.80 -8.72
C TRP A 108 -15.87 21.32 -8.43
N LEU A 109 -16.94 20.70 -8.93
CA LEU A 109 -17.18 19.26 -8.78
C LEU A 109 -16.14 18.42 -9.51
N ILE A 110 -15.80 18.75 -10.75
CA ILE A 110 -14.76 18.03 -11.51
C ILE A 110 -13.42 18.18 -10.79
N ARG A 111 -13.08 19.39 -10.34
CA ARG A 111 -11.84 19.65 -9.61
C ARG A 111 -11.76 18.89 -8.28
N ALA A 112 -12.86 18.84 -7.51
CA ALA A 112 -12.91 18.08 -6.27
C ALA A 112 -12.72 16.58 -6.53
N THR A 113 -13.35 16.06 -7.58
CA THR A 113 -13.22 14.66 -7.99
C THR A 113 -11.79 14.33 -8.42
N ASP A 114 -11.14 15.21 -9.19
CA ASP A 114 -9.71 15.08 -9.54
C ASP A 114 -8.81 15.00 -8.30
N SER A 115 -9.04 15.90 -7.33
CA SER A 115 -8.28 15.89 -6.06
C SER A 115 -8.45 14.57 -5.32
N GLN A 116 -9.70 14.12 -5.12
CA GLN A 116 -9.96 12.87 -4.39
C GLN A 116 -9.37 11.64 -5.09
N LEU A 117 -9.41 11.58 -6.42
CA LEU A 117 -8.80 10.48 -7.17
C LEU A 117 -7.28 10.48 -7.13
N LYS A 118 -6.63 11.64 -7.00
CA LYS A 118 -5.18 11.75 -6.82
C LYS A 118 -4.76 11.29 -5.42
N ASP A 119 -5.58 11.60 -4.40
CA ASP A 119 -5.33 11.21 -3.02
C ASP A 119 -5.63 9.73 -2.75
N PHE A 120 -6.52 9.13 -3.55
CA PHE A 120 -6.90 7.73 -3.37
C PHE A 120 -5.74 6.76 -3.72
N ALA A 121 -5.21 6.09 -2.70
CA ALA A 121 -3.99 5.26 -2.79
C ALA A 121 -4.07 4.09 -3.79
N LEU A 122 -5.28 3.61 -4.09
CA LEU A 122 -5.50 2.53 -5.06
C LEU A 122 -5.48 3.03 -6.51
N THR A 123 -5.73 4.32 -6.77
CA THR A 123 -5.72 4.89 -8.12
C THR A 123 -4.39 5.49 -8.53
N ASN A 124 -3.51 5.82 -7.59
CA ASN A 124 -2.21 6.45 -7.84
C ASN A 124 -1.02 5.46 -7.77
N GLY A 125 -1.28 4.17 -7.54
CA GLY A 125 -0.25 3.12 -7.52
C GLY A 125 0.66 3.17 -6.28
N ARG A 126 0.31 3.97 -5.27
CA ARG A 126 1.02 4.00 -3.98
C ARG A 126 0.74 2.75 -3.16
N TRP A 127 -0.49 2.21 -3.27
CA TRP A 127 -0.80 0.95 -2.64
C TRP A 127 0.03 -0.19 -3.25
N LYS A 128 0.90 -0.79 -2.43
CA LYS A 128 1.67 -1.99 -2.79
C LYS A 128 1.56 -3.00 -1.66
N MET A 129 1.44 -4.27 -2.02
CA MET A 129 1.48 -5.36 -1.07
C MET A 129 2.64 -6.29 -1.42
N GLU A 130 3.52 -6.50 -0.47
CA GLU A 130 4.62 -7.44 -0.56
C GLU A 130 4.39 -8.55 0.46
N TYR A 131 4.60 -9.80 0.05
CA TYR A 131 4.52 -10.93 0.95
C TYR A 131 5.70 -11.87 0.68
N GLY A 132 6.18 -12.51 1.74
CA GLY A 132 7.37 -13.33 1.64
C GLY A 132 7.67 -14.08 2.90
N THR A 133 8.77 -14.81 2.90
CA THR A 133 9.23 -15.60 4.05
C THR A 133 10.65 -15.20 4.36
N VAL A 134 10.92 -14.87 5.62
CA VAL A 134 12.27 -14.60 6.11
C VAL A 134 12.75 -15.79 6.94
N ALA A 135 14.01 -16.20 6.75
CA ALA A 135 14.63 -17.17 7.64
C ALA A 135 15.02 -16.47 8.94
N TYR A 136 14.52 -16.99 10.06
CA TYR A 136 14.85 -16.53 11.39
C TYR A 136 15.63 -17.63 12.11
N GLN A 137 16.80 -17.27 12.62
CA GLN A 137 17.69 -18.19 13.31
C GLN A 137 17.93 -17.69 14.72
N ARG A 138 17.60 -18.54 15.70
CA ARG A 138 17.76 -18.24 17.12
C ARG A 138 19.00 -18.95 17.65
N TRP A 139 19.69 -18.25 18.54
CA TRP A 139 20.87 -18.74 19.24
C TRP A 139 20.53 -18.88 20.72
N SER A 140 21.09 -19.89 21.37
CA SER A 140 21.08 -20.00 22.83
C SER A 140 22.43 -20.44 23.35
N THR A 141 22.75 -20.00 24.56
CA THR A 141 23.90 -20.52 25.30
C THR A 141 23.48 -21.81 25.98
N ILE A 142 24.21 -22.87 25.66
CA ILE A 142 24.13 -24.14 26.33
C ILE A 142 25.20 -24.17 27.42
N ASP A 143 24.76 -24.31 28.66
CA ASP A 143 25.60 -24.40 29.84
C ASP A 143 24.97 -25.37 30.85
N TYR A 144 25.38 -26.63 30.82
CA TYR A 144 24.82 -27.68 31.69
C TYR A 144 25.83 -28.81 31.99
N ASP A 145 25.59 -29.53 33.07
CA ASP A 145 26.35 -30.75 33.39
C ASP A 145 25.82 -31.95 32.60
N MET A 146 26.71 -32.63 31.86
CA MET A 146 26.38 -33.78 31.02
C MET A 146 27.12 -35.06 31.47
N PRO A 147 26.61 -36.25 31.15
CA PRO A 147 27.32 -37.50 31.44
C PRO A 147 28.51 -37.69 30.48
N CYS A 148 29.73 -37.58 31.01
CA CYS A 148 30.95 -37.95 30.31
C CYS A 148 31.30 -39.42 30.53
N THR A 149 32.04 -40.01 29.58
CA THR A 149 32.46 -41.41 29.64
C THR A 149 33.93 -41.60 29.29
N LYS A 150 34.58 -42.55 29.95
CA LYS A 150 35.94 -43.03 29.65
C LYS A 150 35.98 -44.52 29.84
N ILE A 151 36.86 -45.17 29.09
CA ILE A 151 37.16 -46.59 29.26
C ILE A 151 38.25 -46.69 30.32
N THR A 152 37.91 -47.32 31.44
CA THR A 152 38.88 -47.61 32.51
C THR A 152 39.27 -49.09 32.42
N THR A 153 40.56 -49.38 32.56
CA THR A 153 41.07 -50.75 32.59
C THR A 153 41.54 -51.05 34.00
N THR A 154 40.94 -52.04 34.67
CA THR A 154 41.51 -52.59 35.91
C THR A 154 42.26 -53.87 35.59
N THR A 155 43.45 -53.99 36.18
CA THR A 155 44.23 -55.23 36.15
C THR A 155 44.23 -55.80 37.56
N ALA A 156 43.62 -56.97 37.73
CA ALA A 156 43.66 -57.70 38.99
C ALA A 156 44.72 -58.79 38.85
N LYS A 157 45.70 -58.80 39.76
CA LYS A 157 46.54 -59.98 39.99
C LYS A 157 45.84 -60.82 41.06
N LYS A 158 45.36 -62.01 40.71
CA LYS A 158 45.10 -63.08 41.67
C LYS A 158 46.28 -64.04 41.62
N ASP A 159 46.74 -64.47 42.80
CA ASP A 159 47.89 -65.36 42.93
C ASP A 159 47.76 -66.58 42.03
N GLY A 160 48.76 -66.77 41.16
CA GLY A 160 48.88 -67.94 40.28
C GLY A 160 48.23 -67.86 38.90
N LEU A 161 47.55 -66.77 38.49
CA LEU A 161 46.92 -66.68 37.16
C LEU A 161 47.35 -65.43 36.35
N THR A 162 47.41 -65.62 35.01
CA THR A 162 47.77 -64.63 34.00
C THR A 162 46.94 -63.35 34.15
N LYS A 163 47.58 -62.18 34.10
CA LYS A 163 46.93 -60.86 34.26
C LYS A 163 45.67 -60.77 33.39
N THR A 164 44.49 -60.81 33.99
CA THR A 164 43.23 -60.51 33.32
C THR A 164 42.99 -59.00 33.40
N SER A 165 42.85 -58.35 32.25
CA SER A 165 42.50 -56.93 32.15
C SER A 165 41.04 -56.80 31.77
N ASN A 166 40.22 -56.22 32.65
CA ASN A 166 38.83 -55.91 32.34
C ASN A 166 38.71 -54.44 31.98
N LYS A 167 38.16 -54.16 30.79
CA LYS A 167 37.82 -52.81 30.35
C LYS A 167 36.33 -52.57 30.61
N TYR A 168 36.02 -51.52 31.37
CA TYR A 168 34.64 -51.11 31.61
C TYR A 168 34.49 -49.60 31.44
N ARG A 169 33.29 -49.16 31.08
CA ARG A 169 32.97 -47.75 30.89
C ARG A 169 32.58 -47.14 32.23
N THR A 170 33.27 -46.07 32.63
CA THR A 170 32.93 -45.28 33.81
C THR A 170 32.27 -43.98 33.37
N TYR A 171 31.22 -43.57 34.09
CA TYR A 171 30.44 -42.37 33.83
C TYR A 171 30.68 -41.34 34.96
N TRP A 172 30.78 -40.07 34.63
CA TRP A 172 30.82 -38.97 35.61
C TRP A 172 30.14 -37.73 35.03
N LYS A 173 29.74 -36.79 35.89
CA LYS A 173 29.24 -35.48 35.46
C LYS A 173 30.42 -34.62 35.00
N CYS A 174 30.33 -34.07 33.79
CA CYS A 174 31.25 -33.08 33.29
C CYS A 174 30.49 -31.84 32.87
N HIS A 175 31.08 -30.68 33.16
CA HIS A 175 30.52 -29.42 32.74
C HIS A 175 30.65 -29.25 31.23
N PHE A 176 29.52 -28.99 30.56
CA PHE A 176 29.47 -28.71 29.13
C PHE A 176 28.92 -27.31 28.91
N GLY A 177 29.84 -26.35 28.79
CA GLY A 177 29.48 -24.96 28.59
C GLY A 177 30.58 -23.97 28.97
N PRO A 178 30.38 -22.68 28.66
CA PRO A 178 29.29 -22.16 27.83
C PRO A 178 29.58 -22.35 26.33
N HIS A 179 28.64 -22.95 25.59
CA HIS A 179 28.72 -23.10 24.13
C HIS A 179 27.50 -22.44 23.45
N GLN A 180 27.72 -21.71 22.36
CA GLN A 180 26.60 -21.23 21.54
C GLN A 180 26.07 -22.35 20.65
N SER A 181 24.78 -22.62 20.75
CA SER A 181 24.07 -23.56 19.89
C SER A 181 23.01 -22.85 19.05
N GLN A 182 22.95 -23.25 17.78
CA GLN A 182 21.97 -22.79 16.81
C GLN A 182 20.74 -23.70 16.88
N TYR A 183 19.56 -23.09 17.06
CA TYR A 183 18.33 -23.80 16.73
C TYR A 183 18.17 -23.90 15.21
N GLN A 184 17.42 -24.90 14.75
CA GLN A 184 17.05 -25.01 13.33
C GLN A 184 16.39 -23.70 12.87
N ALA A 185 16.83 -23.19 11.72
CA ALA A 185 16.26 -21.98 11.15
C ALA A 185 14.77 -22.21 10.85
N VAL A 186 13.93 -21.28 11.31
CA VAL A 186 12.49 -21.29 11.04
C VAL A 186 12.15 -20.20 10.03
N HIS A 187 11.26 -20.51 9.08
CA HIS A 187 10.78 -19.51 8.13
C HIS A 187 9.55 -18.79 8.68
N VAL A 188 9.64 -17.48 8.83
CA VAL A 188 8.54 -16.63 9.30
C VAL A 188 7.89 -15.96 8.08
N PRO A 189 6.60 -16.25 7.78
CA PRO A 189 5.87 -15.54 6.73
C PRO A 189 5.54 -14.12 7.17
N TYR A 190 5.58 -13.16 6.24
CA TYR A 190 5.15 -11.79 6.46
C TYR A 190 4.33 -11.27 5.28
N VAL A 191 3.47 -10.28 5.57
CA VAL A 191 2.79 -9.44 4.59
C VAL A 191 3.05 -7.99 4.99
N LYS A 192 3.50 -7.18 4.05
CA LYS A 192 3.71 -5.74 4.17
C LYS A 192 2.77 -5.02 3.23
N MET A 193 2.20 -3.94 3.71
CA MET A 193 1.33 -3.05 2.95
C MET A 193 1.98 -1.66 3.00
N TYR A 194 2.09 -1.03 1.83
CA TYR A 194 2.61 0.32 1.66
C TYR A 194 1.48 1.24 1.20
N GLU A 195 1.50 2.48 1.67
CA GLU A 195 0.62 3.60 1.28
C GLU A 195 1.47 4.81 0.88
#